data_AF-B8INH9-F1
#
_entry.id   AF-B8INH9-F1
#
_cell.length_a   1.000
_cell.length_b   1.000
_cell.length_c   1.000
_cell.angle_alpha   90.00
_cell.angle_beta   90.00
_cell.angle_gamma   90.00
#
_symmetry.space_group_name_H-M   'P 1'
#
loop_
_entity.id
_entity.type
_entity.pdbx_description
1 polymer ?
#
loop_
_entity_poly.entity_id
_entity_poly.type
_entity_poly.pdbx_seq_one_letter_code
_entity_poly.pdbx_strand_id
1 'polypeptide(L)'
;MRRRLGGPDRLTPRAARALARDLLLAAGFEPVAEGARSGSLYLRAPGLPHQVRIADHARTPKRRQQYKQVVASLVIADPLSEAAVRERVASALRAVAAAERAAAQPV
;
A
#
# COMPACT_ATOMS: atom_id res chain seq x y z
N MET A 1 11.45 -19.13 26.34
CA MET A 1 11.42 -19.70 24.98
C MET A 1 10.61 -18.79 24.05
N ARG A 2 11.25 -18.10 23.08
CA ARG A 2 10.57 -17.20 22.13
C ARG A 2 10.21 -17.99 20.86
N ARG A 3 8.92 -18.13 20.55
CA ARG A 3 8.46 -18.80 19.31
C ARG A 3 8.91 -17.97 18.10
N ARG A 4 9.66 -18.60 17.19
CA ARG A 4 9.92 -18.10 15.84
C ARG A 4 8.58 -18.06 15.08
N LEU A 5 7.94 -16.90 15.02
CA LEU A 5 6.77 -16.67 14.17
C LEU A 5 7.27 -16.18 12.81
N GLY A 6 7.57 -17.12 11.93
CA GLY A 6 8.03 -16.88 10.56
C GLY A 6 9.15 -17.84 10.19
N GLY A 7 8.94 -18.66 9.17
CA GLY A 7 10.04 -19.38 8.52
C GLY A 7 11.10 -18.39 8.01
N PRO A 8 12.30 -18.87 7.64
CA PRO A 8 13.43 -18.03 7.22
C PRO A 8 13.09 -17.04 6.08
N ASP A 9 12.04 -17.31 5.31
CA ASP A 9 11.64 -16.52 4.14
C ASP A 9 10.55 -15.47 4.42
N ARG A 10 10.21 -15.21 5.70
CA ARG A 10 9.15 -14.25 6.06
C ARG A 10 9.71 -12.96 6.64
N LEU A 11 9.36 -11.86 6.01
CA LEU A 11 9.60 -10.51 6.48
C LEU A 11 8.69 -10.22 7.67
N THR A 12 9.25 -9.54 8.69
CA THR A 12 8.43 -8.93 9.74
C THR A 12 7.45 -7.92 9.12
N PRO A 13 6.30 -7.61 9.76
CA PRO A 13 5.37 -6.62 9.22
C PRO A 13 6.04 -5.28 8.90
N ARG A 14 6.99 -4.84 9.73
CA ARG A 14 7.78 -3.63 9.49
C ARG A 14 8.65 -3.75 8.22
N ALA A 15 9.37 -4.85 8.06
CA ALA A 15 10.21 -5.09 6.88
C ALA A 15 9.37 -5.22 5.60
N ALA A 16 8.22 -5.90 5.68
CA ALA A 16 7.27 -6.03 4.58
C ALA A 16 6.68 -4.67 4.15
N ARG A 17 6.34 -3.79 5.11
CA ARG A 17 5.89 -2.41 4.81
C ARG A 17 7.01 -1.56 4.20
N ALA A 18 8.24 -1.70 4.68
CA ALA A 18 9.40 -1.01 4.10
C ALA A 18 9.64 -1.45 2.65
N LEU A 19 9.65 -2.76 2.38
CA LEU A 19 9.76 -3.29 1.03
C LEU A 19 8.63 -2.78 0.11
N ALA A 20 7.39 -2.79 0.59
CA ALA A 20 6.26 -2.27 -0.19
C ALA A 20 6.43 -0.78 -0.53
N ARG A 21 6.94 0.03 0.41
CA ARG A 21 7.26 1.43 0.18
C ARG A 21 8.32 1.56 -0.90
N ASP A 22 9.43 0.86 -0.77
CA ASP A 22 10.58 0.99 -1.67
C ASP A 22 10.21 0.56 -3.11
N LEU A 23 9.38 -0.47 -3.27
CA LEU A 23 8.82 -0.88 -4.56
C LEU A 23 7.90 0.19 -5.18
N LEU A 24 7.08 0.87 -4.37
CA LEU A 24 6.22 1.95 -4.87
C LEU A 24 7.04 3.20 -5.24
N LEU A 25 8.06 3.53 -4.46
CA LEU A 25 9.01 4.61 -4.79
C LEU A 25 9.71 4.32 -6.12
N ALA A 26 10.19 3.09 -6.33
CA ALA A 26 10.81 2.67 -7.59
C ALA A 26 9.84 2.73 -8.78
N ALA A 27 8.53 2.58 -8.53
CA ALA A 27 7.48 2.77 -9.53
C ALA A 27 7.09 4.24 -9.76
N GLY A 28 7.79 5.20 -9.13
CA GLY A 28 7.56 6.64 -9.30
C GLY A 28 6.49 7.24 -8.38
N PHE A 29 6.06 6.52 -7.34
CA PHE A 29 5.15 7.08 -6.34
C PHE A 29 5.91 7.98 -5.36
N GLU A 30 5.23 9.03 -4.88
CA GLU A 30 5.81 9.99 -3.94
C GLU A 30 5.11 9.92 -2.57
N PRO A 31 5.83 9.88 -1.44
CA PRO A 31 5.23 10.02 -0.12
C PRO A 31 4.55 11.38 0.04
N VAL A 32 3.27 11.38 0.43
CA VAL A 32 2.49 12.63 0.61
C VAL A 32 1.97 12.83 2.03
N ALA A 33 1.88 11.75 2.80
CA ALA A 33 1.52 11.83 4.22
C ALA A 33 1.98 10.56 4.96
N GLU A 34 2.39 10.73 6.21
CA GLU A 34 2.63 9.64 7.14
C GLU A 34 1.84 9.88 8.42
N GLY A 35 1.02 8.89 8.82
CA GLY A 35 0.25 8.95 10.05
C GLY A 35 1.16 8.71 11.24
N ALA A 36 1.60 9.78 11.90
CA ALA A 36 2.52 9.74 13.06
C ALA A 36 2.10 8.75 14.17
N ARG A 37 0.80 8.51 14.35
CA ARG A 37 0.25 7.55 15.35
C ARG A 37 -0.10 6.18 14.79
N SER A 38 -0.35 6.06 13.49
CA SER A 38 -0.92 4.85 12.89
C SER A 38 0.05 4.11 11.98
N GLY A 39 1.25 4.66 11.77
CA GLY A 39 2.26 4.12 10.85
C GLY A 39 1.73 3.96 9.42
N SER A 40 0.63 4.63 9.07
CA SER A 40 0.04 4.57 7.73
C SER A 40 0.78 5.52 6.82
N LEU A 41 1.39 5.00 5.76
CA LEU A 41 2.06 5.77 4.73
C LEU A 41 1.15 5.91 3.52
N TYR A 42 1.03 7.13 3.01
CA TYR A 42 0.27 7.45 1.81
C TYR A 42 1.24 7.89 0.73
N LEU A 43 1.18 7.22 -0.43
CA LEU A 43 1.98 7.55 -1.59
C LEU A 43 1.08 7.92 -2.75
N ARG A 44 1.39 9.03 -3.43
CA ARG A 44 0.66 9.51 -4.61
C ARG A 44 1.26 8.94 -5.89
N ALA A 45 0.41 8.53 -6.81
CA ALA A 45 0.79 8.08 -8.15
C ALA A 45 1.34 9.26 -8.99
N PRO A 46 2.26 9.01 -9.94
CA PRO A 46 2.73 10.06 -10.83
C PRO A 46 1.60 10.57 -11.73
N GLY A 47 1.51 11.88 -11.90
CA GLY A 47 0.60 12.51 -12.86
C GLY A 47 -0.89 12.59 -12.47
N LEU A 48 -1.35 11.88 -11.43
CA LEU A 48 -2.76 11.85 -11.02
C LEU A 48 -2.95 11.97 -9.50
N PRO A 49 -4.13 12.41 -9.02
CA PRO A 49 -4.39 12.55 -7.58
C PRO A 49 -4.56 11.21 -6.85
N HIS A 50 -4.48 10.07 -7.54
CA HIS A 50 -4.65 8.76 -6.94
C HIS A 50 -3.53 8.42 -5.95
N GLN A 51 -3.91 7.74 -4.87
CA GLN A 51 -3.01 7.38 -3.78
C GLN A 51 -3.10 5.89 -3.44
N VAL A 52 -1.97 5.34 -3.04
CA VAL A 52 -1.82 4.02 -2.43
C VAL A 52 -1.47 4.21 -0.96
N ARG A 53 -2.14 3.47 -0.08
CA ARG A 53 -1.85 3.48 1.35
C ARG A 53 -1.19 2.18 1.77
N ILE A 54 -0.10 2.26 2.53
CA ILE A 54 0.48 1.15 3.28
C ILE A 54 0.08 1.33 4.74
N ALA A 55 -0.46 0.30 5.39
CA ALA A 55 -0.87 0.36 6.79
C ALA A 55 -0.82 -1.01 7.46
N ASP A 56 -0.98 -1.05 8.77
CA ASP A 56 -1.16 -2.28 9.55
C ASP A 56 -2.63 -2.62 9.83
N HIS A 57 -3.57 -1.75 9.46
CA HIS A 57 -5.01 -1.95 9.68
C HIS A 57 -5.85 -1.56 8.46
N ALA A 58 -7.03 -2.16 8.35
CA ALA A 58 -8.01 -1.83 7.32
C ALA A 58 -8.66 -0.46 7.57
N ARG A 59 -9.05 0.24 6.49
CA ARG A 59 -9.87 1.46 6.62
C ARG A 59 -11.30 1.06 7.01
N THR A 60 -11.90 1.80 7.93
CA THR A 60 -13.34 1.72 8.19
C THR A 60 -14.15 2.21 6.98
N PRO A 61 -15.41 1.77 6.78
CA PRO A 61 -16.25 2.23 5.67
C PRO A 61 -16.34 3.75 5.57
N LYS A 62 -16.54 4.45 6.69
CA LYS A 62 -16.55 5.92 6.78
C LYS A 62 -15.27 6.55 6.22
N ARG A 63 -14.11 5.99 6.58
CA ARG A 63 -12.79 6.47 6.09
C ARG A 63 -12.59 6.15 4.61
N ARG A 64 -13.16 5.07 4.08
CA ARG A 64 -13.10 4.79 2.63
C ARG A 64 -13.87 5.84 1.82
N GLN A 65 -15.02 6.28 2.31
CA GLN A 65 -15.82 7.33 1.66
C GLN A 65 -15.16 8.70 1.74
N GLN A 66 -14.50 9.01 2.86
CA GLN A 66 -13.82 10.29 3.06
C GLN A 66 -12.56 10.45 2.20
N TYR A 67 -11.80 9.36 2.00
CA TYR A 67 -10.52 9.38 1.28
C TYR A 67 -10.64 8.68 -0.07
N LYS A 68 -11.44 9.26 -0.99
CA LYS A 68 -11.71 8.72 -2.33
C LYS A 68 -10.47 8.66 -3.22
N GLN A 69 -9.49 9.54 -2.97
CA GLN A 69 -8.22 9.52 -3.69
C GLN A 69 -7.40 8.25 -3.42
N VAL A 70 -7.63 7.57 -2.28
CA VAL A 70 -6.92 6.32 -1.96
C VAL A 70 -7.62 5.14 -2.64
N VAL A 71 -7.07 4.73 -3.78
CA VAL A 71 -7.63 3.68 -4.65
C VAL A 71 -7.20 2.27 -4.24
N ALA A 72 -6.07 2.14 -3.54
CA ALA A 72 -5.61 0.86 -3.00
C ALA A 72 -5.07 0.99 -1.57
N SER A 73 -5.18 -0.08 -0.78
CA SER A 73 -4.66 -0.14 0.59
C SER A 73 -3.96 -1.48 0.82
N LEU A 74 -2.63 -1.43 1.01
CA LEU A 74 -1.80 -2.57 1.39
C LEU A 74 -1.82 -2.67 2.92
N VAL A 75 -2.66 -3.56 3.44
CA VAL A 75 -2.75 -3.82 4.88
C VAL A 75 -1.81 -4.98 5.24
N ILE A 76 -0.72 -4.67 5.92
CA ILE A 76 0.33 -5.61 6.33
C ILE A 76 0.42 -5.56 7.86
N ALA A 77 -0.42 -6.38 8.51
CA ALA A 77 -0.45 -6.57 9.96
C ALA A 77 0.47 -7.71 10.41
N ASP A 78 0.55 -8.76 9.59
CA ASP A 78 1.24 -10.02 9.88
C ASP A 78 2.49 -10.22 9.01
N PRO A 79 3.42 -11.10 9.41
CA PRO A 79 4.58 -11.45 8.59
C PRO A 79 4.19 -11.96 7.20
N LEU A 80 4.90 -11.51 6.17
CA LEU A 80 4.67 -11.89 4.77
C LEU A 80 5.96 -12.34 4.12
N SER A 81 5.88 -13.24 3.15
CA SER A 81 7.01 -13.47 2.24
C SER A 81 7.23 -12.27 1.34
N GLU A 82 8.44 -12.11 0.82
CA GLU A 82 8.75 -11.09 -0.17
C GLU A 82 7.83 -11.19 -1.41
N ALA A 83 7.59 -12.41 -1.91
CA ALA A 83 6.71 -12.65 -3.04
C ALA A 83 5.28 -12.13 -2.77
N ALA A 84 4.72 -12.38 -1.59
CA ALA A 84 3.40 -11.88 -1.21
C ALA A 84 3.35 -10.35 -1.12
N VAL A 85 4.45 -9.70 -0.72
CA VAL A 85 4.55 -8.23 -0.76
C VAL A 85 4.53 -7.73 -2.21
N ARG A 86 5.35 -8.32 -3.09
CA ARG A 86 5.41 -7.96 -4.52
C ARG A 86 4.06 -8.13 -5.21
N GLU A 87 3.34 -9.22 -4.95
CA GLU A 87 2.00 -9.46 -5.51
C GLU A 87 0.99 -8.39 -5.07
N ARG A 88 1.00 -8.02 -3.79
CA ARG A 88 0.12 -6.97 -3.26
C ARG A 88 0.44 -5.60 -3.88
N VAL A 89 1.72 -5.28 -4.06
CA VAL A 89 2.15 -4.06 -4.77
C VAL A 89 1.67 -4.09 -6.21
N ALA A 90 1.88 -5.20 -6.93
CA ALA A 90 1.42 -5.34 -8.32
C ALA A 90 -0.11 -5.19 -8.45
N SER A 91 -0.87 -5.71 -7.49
CA SER A 91 -2.32 -5.52 -7.44
C SER A 91 -2.71 -4.04 -7.24
N ALA A 92 -2.01 -3.33 -6.36
CA ALA A 92 -2.22 -1.90 -6.15
C ALA A 92 -1.90 -1.07 -7.40
N LEU A 93 -0.81 -1.39 -8.11
CA LEU A 93 -0.45 -0.73 -9.37
C LEU A 93 -1.53 -0.93 -10.44
N ARG A 94 -2.08 -2.15 -10.57
CA ARG A 94 -3.21 -2.41 -11.49
C ARG A 94 -4.46 -1.61 -11.12
N ALA A 95 -4.75 -1.47 -9.83
CA ALA A 95 -5.89 -0.68 -9.35
C ALA A 95 -5.72 0.82 -9.66
N VAL A 96 -4.51 1.35 -9.50
CA VAL A 96 -4.18 2.73 -9.91
C VAL A 96 -4.41 2.85 -11.41
N ALA A 97 -3.75 2.05 -12.25
CA ALA A 97 -3.88 2.12 -13.70
C ALA A 97 -5.33 1.99 -14.20
N ALA A 98 -6.17 1.20 -13.51
CA ALA A 98 -7.59 1.12 -13.82
C ALA A 98 -8.34 2.43 -13.51
N ALA A 99 -8.02 3.08 -12.38
CA ALA A 99 -8.58 4.38 -12.03
C ALA A 99 -8.15 5.48 -13.01
N GLU A 100 -6.89 5.45 -13.48
CA GLU A 100 -6.39 6.41 -14.49
C GLU A 100 -7.17 6.28 -15.80
N ARG A 101 -7.36 5.05 -16.29
CA ARG A 101 -8.14 4.78 -17.51
C ARG A 101 -9.59 5.23 -17.38
N ALA A 102 -10.19 5.05 -16.20
CA ALA A 102 -11.55 5.49 -15.94
C ALA A 102 -11.66 7.03 -15.89
N ALA A 103 -10.63 7.72 -15.40
CA ALA A 103 -10.58 9.18 -15.41
C ALA A 103 -10.34 9.77 -16.82
N ALA A 104 -9.62 9.03 -17.68
CA ALA A 104 -9.31 9.45 -19.06
C ALA A 104 -10.47 9.23 -20.06
N GLN A 105 -11.52 8.51 -19.68
CA GLN A 105 -12.75 8.34 -20.46
C GLN A 105 -13.87 9.18 -19.83
N PRO A 106 -13.95 10.50 -20.12
CA PRO A 106 -15.14 11.27 -19.78
C PRO A 106 -16.29 10.78 -20.68
N VAL A 107 -17.42 10.47 -20.05
CA VAL A 107 -18.71 10.21 -20.72
C VAL A 107 -19.23 11.44 -21.44
#